data_AF-A0A1E4IV01-F1
#
_entry.id   AF-A0A1E4IV01-F1
#
_cell.length_a   1.000
_cell.length_b   1.000
_cell.length_c   1.000
_cell.angle_alpha   90.00
_cell.angle_beta   90.00
_cell.angle_gamma   90.00
#
_symmetry.space_group_name_H-M   'P 1'
#
loop_
_entity.id
_entity.type
_entity.pdbx_description
1 polymer ?
#
loop_
_entity_poly.entity_id
_entity_poly.type
_entity_poly.pdbx_seq_one_letter_code
_entity_poly.pdbx_strand_id
1 'polypeptide(L)'
;MSLKPSQSGFTLLEILIAIVVLSLGMLGLAGLQAATLRNNQIAYYRAIAVQQTYDMADRIRANQAGVAAGAYDNLTAVTPADPDCVANVCTPANMAVADHSQWNTNNARMLPGGSGTVTTVGGGAFDIAVNWNENTEQGGGGQQMIMRVQP
;
A
#
# COMPACT_ATOMS: atom_id res chain seq x y z
N MET A 1 -42.79 38.48 -49.48
CA MET A 1 -42.12 39.26 -48.43
C MET A 1 -41.06 38.35 -47.82
N SER A 2 -39.78 38.59 -48.11
CA SER A 2 -38.69 37.70 -47.69
C SER A 2 -37.60 38.54 -47.04
N LEU A 3 -37.52 38.51 -45.71
CA LEU A 3 -36.41 39.09 -44.97
C LEU A 3 -35.27 38.07 -44.98
N LYS A 4 -34.16 38.41 -45.62
CA LYS A 4 -32.95 37.59 -45.64
C LYS A 4 -32.11 38.00 -44.44
N PRO A 5 -31.91 37.15 -43.41
CA PRO A 5 -31.08 37.52 -42.28
C PRO A 5 -29.63 37.67 -42.74
N SER A 6 -28.98 38.77 -42.36
CA SER A 6 -27.56 38.98 -42.60
C SER A 6 -26.77 38.09 -41.66
N GLN A 7 -26.06 37.11 -42.21
CA GLN A 7 -25.09 36.32 -41.46
C GLN A 7 -23.89 37.23 -41.15
N SER A 8 -23.82 37.78 -39.94
CA SER A 8 -22.66 38.54 -39.48
C SER A 8 -21.53 37.56 -39.16
N GLY A 9 -20.50 37.55 -40.02
CA GLY A 9 -19.29 36.75 -39.83
C GLY A 9 -18.53 37.17 -38.57
N PHE A 10 -18.76 36.44 -37.49
CA PHE A 10 -17.91 36.40 -36.28
C PHE A 10 -17.44 34.97 -35.96
N THR A 11 -17.64 34.03 -36.90
CA THR A 11 -17.42 32.58 -36.70
C THR A 11 -15.97 32.22 -36.39
N LEU A 12 -14.99 32.92 -36.96
CA LEU A 12 -13.57 32.60 -36.80
C LEU A 12 -13.05 32.98 -35.40
N LEU A 13 -13.49 34.12 -34.87
CA LEU A 13 -13.15 34.53 -33.50
C LEU A 13 -13.87 33.65 -32.47
N GLU A 14 -15.13 33.29 -32.72
CA GLU A 14 -15.91 32.41 -31.86
C GLU A 14 -15.30 31.00 -31.76
N ILE A 15 -14.85 30.44 -32.88
CA ILE A 15 -14.14 29.15 -32.90
C ILE A 15 -12.79 29.25 -32.18
N LEU A 16 -12.06 30.36 -32.35
CA LEU A 16 -10.78 30.57 -31.66
C LEU A 16 -10.98 30.61 -30.13
N ILE A 17 -11.99 31.35 -29.66
CA ILE A 17 -12.35 31.42 -28.25
C ILE A 17 -12.79 30.03 -27.75
N ALA A 18 -13.61 29.31 -28.52
CA ALA A 18 -14.05 27.97 -28.17
C ALA A 18 -12.88 26.99 -28.01
N ILE A 19 -11.89 27.03 -28.91
CA ILE A 19 -10.67 26.20 -28.82
C ILE A 19 -9.84 26.59 -27.59
N VAL A 20 -9.72 27.88 -27.27
CA VAL A 20 -9.00 28.34 -26.07
C VAL A 20 -9.69 27.86 -24.78
N VAL A 21 -11.02 28.03 -24.68
CA VAL A 21 -11.77 27.57 -23.51
C VAL A 21 -11.69 26.05 -23.38
N LEU A 22 -11.85 25.32 -24.50
CA LEU A 22 -11.73 23.86 -24.52
C LEU A 22 -10.34 23.39 -24.11
N SER A 23 -9.28 24.03 -24.60
CA SER A 23 -7.91 23.65 -24.26
C SER A 23 -7.60 23.87 -22.78
N LEU A 24 -8.04 24.99 -22.20
CA LEU A 24 -7.94 25.24 -20.75
C LEU A 24 -8.72 24.18 -19.94
N GLY A 25 -9.93 23.83 -20.39
CA GLY A 25 -10.74 22.77 -19.79
C GLY A 25 -10.04 21.40 -19.81
N MET A 26 -9.41 21.03 -20.94
CA MET A 26 -8.67 19.79 -21.07
C MET A 26 -7.40 19.75 -20.19
N LEU A 27 -6.69 20.88 -20.05
CA LEU A 27 -5.55 20.98 -19.14
C LEU A 27 -5.98 20.79 -17.67
N GLY A 28 -7.12 21.37 -17.29
CA GLY A 28 -7.71 21.14 -15.97
C GLY A 28 -8.04 19.67 -15.72
N LEU A 29 -8.67 19.00 -16.70
CA LEU A 29 -8.99 17.58 -16.63
C LEU A 29 -7.74 16.71 -16.54
N ALA A 30 -6.68 17.01 -17.30
CA ALA A 30 -5.42 16.28 -17.26
C ALA A 30 -4.77 16.36 -15.87
N GLY A 31 -4.81 17.53 -15.22
CA GLY A 31 -4.36 17.70 -13.84
C GLY A 31 -5.14 16.83 -12.85
N LEU A 32 -6.46 16.79 -12.98
CA LEU A 32 -7.31 15.94 -12.14
C LEU A 32 -7.05 14.44 -12.36
N GLN A 33 -6.83 14.01 -13.60
CA GLN A 33 -6.48 12.62 -13.91
C GLN A 33 -5.15 12.22 -13.27
N ALA A 34 -4.13 13.07 -13.37
CA ALA A 34 -2.83 12.83 -12.75
C ALA A 34 -2.93 12.71 -11.22
N ALA A 35 -3.67 13.62 -10.58
CA ALA A 35 -3.92 13.58 -9.14
C ALA A 35 -4.69 12.30 -8.73
N THR A 36 -5.67 11.88 -9.53
CA THR A 36 -6.46 10.68 -9.27
C THR A 36 -5.58 9.42 -9.33
N LEU A 37 -4.75 9.28 -10.36
CA LEU A 37 -3.83 8.15 -10.49
C LEU A 37 -2.88 8.05 -9.29
N ARG A 38 -2.35 9.19 -8.84
CA ARG A 38 -1.50 9.25 -7.65
C ARG A 38 -2.25 8.78 -6.40
N ASN A 39 -3.44 9.31 -6.15
CA ASN A 39 -4.23 8.94 -4.98
C ASN A 39 -4.62 7.46 -4.98
N ASN A 40 -4.93 6.90 -6.16
CA ASN A 40 -5.19 5.47 -6.32
C ASN A 40 -3.97 4.62 -5.96
N GLN A 41 -2.77 5.04 -6.36
CA GLN A 41 -1.54 4.33 -6.02
C GLN A 41 -1.26 4.35 -4.51
N ILE A 42 -1.49 5.49 -3.85
CA ILE A 42 -1.37 5.62 -2.39
C ILE A 42 -2.35 4.68 -1.67
N ALA A 43 -3.63 4.72 -2.09
CA ALA A 43 -4.66 3.87 -1.52
C ALA A 43 -4.36 2.38 -1.74
N TYR A 44 -3.80 2.03 -2.91
CA TYR A 44 -3.39 0.67 -3.23
C TYR A 44 -2.31 0.13 -2.28
N TYR A 45 -1.22 0.87 -2.06
CA TYR A 45 -0.18 0.41 -1.13
C TYR A 45 -0.65 0.34 0.31
N ARG A 46 -1.50 1.28 0.75
CA ARG A 46 -2.13 1.22 2.07
C ARG A 46 -3.01 -0.02 2.23
N ALA A 47 -3.78 -0.38 1.20
CA ALA A 47 -4.60 -1.60 1.22
C ALA A 47 -3.74 -2.86 1.33
N ILE A 48 -2.63 -2.94 0.59
CA ILE A 48 -1.65 -4.04 0.71
C ILE A 48 -1.06 -4.09 2.12
N ALA A 49 -0.63 -2.95 2.68
CA ALA A 49 -0.05 -2.91 4.02
C ALA A 49 -1.03 -3.43 5.07
N VAL A 50 -2.30 -3.00 5.02
CA VAL A 50 -3.37 -3.51 5.89
C VAL A 50 -3.53 -5.03 5.73
N GLN A 51 -3.57 -5.53 4.49
CA GLN A 51 -3.67 -6.97 4.22
C GLN A 51 -2.47 -7.74 4.82
N GLN A 52 -1.24 -7.23 4.66
CA GLN A 52 -0.04 -7.85 5.20
C GLN A 52 -0.01 -7.84 6.74
N THR A 53 -0.56 -6.80 7.36
CA THR A 53 -0.70 -6.74 8.81
C THR A 53 -1.69 -7.79 9.33
N TYR A 54 -2.81 -8.01 8.63
CA TYR A 54 -3.75 -9.11 8.96
C TYR A 54 -3.14 -10.49 8.69
N ASP A 55 -2.40 -10.68 7.59
CA ASP A 55 -1.72 -11.94 7.29
C ASP A 55 -0.81 -12.39 8.45
N MET A 56 0.02 -11.47 8.98
CA MET A 56 0.86 -11.79 10.14
C MET A 56 0.05 -12.02 11.41
N ALA A 57 -1.03 -11.27 11.63
CA ALA A 57 -1.90 -11.48 12.79
C ALA A 57 -2.52 -12.87 12.79
N ASP A 58 -2.95 -13.35 11.63
CA ASP A 58 -3.55 -14.67 11.49
C ASP A 58 -2.51 -15.79 11.64
N ARG A 59 -1.28 -15.58 11.17
CA ARG A 59 -0.15 -16.49 11.42
C ARG A 59 0.18 -16.62 12.90
N ILE A 60 0.27 -15.49 13.62
CA ILE A 60 0.49 -15.45 15.07
C ILE A 60 -0.63 -16.24 15.79
N ARG A 61 -1.90 -16.02 15.41
CA ARG A 61 -3.04 -16.74 15.99
C ARG A 61 -3.03 -18.23 15.67
N ALA A 62 -2.58 -18.63 14.49
CA ALA A 62 -2.51 -20.03 14.07
C ALA A 62 -1.42 -20.81 14.82
N ASN A 63 -0.34 -20.15 15.22
CA ASN A 63 0.81 -20.76 15.89
C ASN A 63 0.89 -20.39 17.39
N GLN A 64 -0.17 -20.68 18.14
CA GLN A 64 -0.25 -20.42 19.59
C GLN A 64 0.90 -21.06 20.39
N ALA A 65 1.38 -22.23 19.96
CA ALA A 65 2.53 -22.88 20.60
C ALA A 65 3.84 -22.09 20.39
N GLY A 66 4.02 -21.47 19.23
CA GLY A 66 5.13 -20.55 18.95
C GLY A 66 5.01 -19.26 19.75
N VAL A 67 3.80 -18.71 19.88
CA VAL A 67 3.50 -17.55 20.74
C VAL A 67 3.86 -17.84 22.21
N ALA A 68 3.41 -18.97 22.75
CA ALA A 68 3.72 -19.37 24.12
C ALA A 68 5.24 -19.59 24.35
N ALA A 69 5.98 -19.94 23.29
CA ALA A 69 7.43 -20.08 23.32
C ALA A 69 8.20 -18.78 23.06
N GLY A 70 7.51 -17.64 22.87
CA GLY A 70 8.12 -16.33 22.59
C GLY A 70 8.70 -16.19 21.17
N ALA A 71 8.33 -17.07 20.24
CA ALA A 71 8.93 -17.12 18.91
C ALA A 71 8.58 -15.92 18.01
N TYR A 72 7.56 -15.14 18.39
CA TYR A 72 7.13 -13.92 17.67
C TYR A 72 7.52 -12.62 18.40
N ASP A 73 8.26 -12.69 19.52
CA ASP A 73 8.36 -11.56 20.45
C ASP A 73 9.10 -10.33 19.90
N ASN A 74 9.97 -10.55 18.90
CA ASN A 74 10.80 -9.49 18.33
C ASN A 74 11.23 -9.82 16.89
N LEU A 75 10.27 -9.95 15.98
CA LEU A 75 10.57 -10.09 14.55
C LEU A 75 11.05 -8.75 13.99
N THR A 76 12.18 -8.76 13.29
CA THR A 76 12.84 -7.55 12.76
C THR A 76 12.56 -7.37 11.27
N ALA A 77 13.00 -6.25 10.67
CA ALA A 77 12.87 -6.04 9.23
C ALA A 77 13.78 -6.97 8.39
N VAL A 78 14.73 -7.67 9.03
CA VAL A 78 15.65 -8.58 8.35
C VAL A 78 14.94 -9.90 8.10
N THR A 79 14.83 -10.27 6.82
CA THR A 79 14.24 -11.54 6.40
C THR A 79 15.17 -12.70 6.76
N PRO A 80 14.76 -13.62 7.65
CA PRO A 80 15.56 -14.80 7.97
C PRO A 80 15.53 -15.81 6.81
N ALA A 81 16.48 -16.75 6.82
CA ALA A 81 16.42 -17.89 5.92
C ALA A 81 15.18 -18.75 6.21
N ASP A 82 14.48 -19.16 5.15
CA ASP A 82 13.29 -20.01 5.26
C ASP A 82 13.72 -21.44 5.66
N PRO A 83 13.21 -22.00 6.77
CA PRO A 83 13.46 -23.39 7.16
C PRO A 83 12.73 -24.42 6.29
N ASP A 84 11.96 -24.00 5.29
CA ASP A 84 11.20 -24.85 4.36
C ASP A 84 10.27 -25.81 5.10
N CYS A 85 9.35 -25.23 5.89
CA CYS A 85 8.33 -25.96 6.65
C CYS A 85 7.24 -26.62 5.80
N VAL A 86 7.34 -26.50 4.46
CA VAL A 86 6.46 -27.21 3.52
C VAL A 86 7.05 -28.58 3.20
N ALA A 87 8.36 -28.65 2.96
CA ALA A 87 9.03 -29.92 2.68
C ALA A 87 9.51 -30.66 3.95
N ASN A 88 9.69 -29.95 5.08
CA ASN A 88 10.28 -30.49 6.30
C ASN A 88 9.34 -30.43 7.51
N VAL A 89 9.60 -31.28 8.50
CA VAL A 89 8.91 -31.22 9.80
C VAL A 89 9.45 -30.04 10.60
N CYS A 90 8.58 -29.07 10.91
CA CYS A 90 8.93 -27.89 11.68
C CYS A 90 8.38 -27.92 13.10
N THR A 91 9.20 -27.42 14.04
CA THR A 91 8.73 -27.04 15.37
C THR A 91 7.90 -25.76 15.30
N PRO A 92 7.11 -25.43 16.34
CA PRO A 92 6.40 -24.14 16.42
C PRO A 92 7.33 -22.92 16.28
N ALA A 93 8.58 -23.02 16.77
CA ALA A 93 9.57 -21.96 16.60
C ALA A 93 10.05 -21.85 15.14
N ASN A 94 10.31 -22.97 14.46
CA ASN A 94 10.66 -22.96 13.04
C ASN A 94 9.51 -22.43 12.18
N MET A 95 8.27 -22.72 12.55
CA MET A 95 7.09 -22.18 11.85
C MET A 95 7.05 -20.65 11.95
N ALA A 96 7.35 -20.06 13.11
CA ALA A 96 7.44 -18.61 13.25
C ALA A 96 8.55 -17.99 12.39
N VAL A 97 9.69 -18.68 12.22
CA VAL A 97 10.76 -18.25 11.30
C VAL A 97 10.31 -18.32 9.84
N ALA A 98 9.61 -19.39 9.44
CA ALA A 98 9.03 -19.51 8.10
C ALA A 98 8.00 -18.41 7.83
N ASP A 99 7.09 -18.16 8.77
CA ASP A 99 6.12 -17.07 8.70
C ASP A 99 6.80 -15.72 8.50
N HIS A 100 7.83 -15.44 9.31
CA HIS A 100 8.60 -14.21 9.20
C HIS A 100 9.31 -14.10 7.84
N SER A 101 9.94 -15.18 7.37
CA SER A 101 10.64 -15.21 6.08
C SER A 101 9.70 -14.96 4.90
N GLN A 102 8.57 -15.67 4.86
CA GLN A 102 7.58 -15.55 3.80
C GLN A 102 6.90 -14.17 3.81
N TRP A 103 6.51 -13.70 4.99
CA TRP A 103 5.86 -12.40 5.15
C TRP A 103 6.76 -11.25 4.70
N ASN A 104 8.02 -11.22 5.15
CA ASN A 104 8.94 -10.16 4.74
C ASN A 104 9.38 -10.27 3.28
N THR A 105 9.45 -11.48 2.72
CA THR A 105 9.63 -11.69 1.27
C THR A 105 8.45 -11.11 0.47
N ASN A 106 7.21 -11.31 0.94
CA ASN A 106 6.02 -10.77 0.30
C ASN A 106 5.93 -9.25 0.44
N ASN A 107 6.22 -8.70 1.62
CA ASN A 107 6.30 -7.26 1.84
C ASN A 107 7.27 -6.60 0.85
N ALA A 108 8.49 -7.13 0.72
CA ALA A 108 9.51 -6.61 -0.19
C ALA A 108 9.12 -6.69 -1.68
N ARG A 109 8.27 -7.65 -2.06
CA ARG A 109 7.77 -7.81 -3.44
C ARG A 109 6.57 -6.93 -3.75
N MET A 110 5.66 -6.76 -2.80
CA MET A 110 4.37 -6.09 -3.01
C MET A 110 4.42 -4.59 -2.69
N LEU A 111 5.32 -4.18 -1.80
CA LEU A 111 5.46 -2.80 -1.35
C LEU A 111 6.84 -2.24 -1.72
N PRO A 112 6.94 -0.99 -2.20
CA PRO A 112 8.23 -0.38 -2.48
C PRO A 112 9.07 -0.25 -1.21
N GLY A 113 10.21 -0.94 -1.13
CA GLY A 113 11.01 -0.97 0.11
C GLY A 113 10.28 -1.60 1.30
N GLY A 114 9.32 -2.49 1.02
CA GLY A 114 8.48 -3.13 2.02
C GLY A 114 9.25 -3.96 3.04
N SER A 115 8.95 -3.77 4.32
CA SER A 115 9.45 -4.60 5.42
C SER A 115 8.48 -4.57 6.59
N GLY A 116 8.54 -5.56 7.45
CA GLY A 116 7.65 -5.67 8.60
C GLY A 116 8.37 -6.14 9.84
N THR A 117 7.85 -5.74 10.99
CA THR A 117 8.36 -6.07 12.33
C THR A 117 7.21 -6.48 13.24
N VAL A 118 7.52 -7.30 14.23
CA VAL A 118 6.59 -7.67 15.30
C VAL A 118 7.29 -7.44 16.63
N THR A 119 6.63 -6.71 17.52
CA THR A 119 7.14 -6.48 18.88
C THR A 119 6.08 -6.81 19.90
N THR A 120 6.45 -7.49 20.99
CA THR A 120 5.54 -7.71 22.10
C THR A 120 5.16 -6.42 22.81
N VAL A 121 3.89 -6.36 23.19
CA VAL A 121 3.32 -5.36 24.07
C VAL A 121 2.84 -6.11 25.30
N GLY A 122 3.11 -5.58 26.49
CA GLY A 122 2.74 -6.23 27.76
C GLY A 122 1.29 -6.74 27.76
N GLY A 123 1.07 -7.86 28.47
CA GLY A 123 -0.25 -8.53 28.50
C GLY A 123 -0.50 -9.49 27.33
N GLY A 124 0.55 -10.00 26.68
CA GLY A 124 0.44 -11.00 25.61
C GLY A 124 -0.02 -10.44 24.26
N ALA A 125 0.00 -9.11 24.09
CA ALA A 125 -0.32 -8.46 22.83
C ALA A 125 0.93 -8.31 21.95
N PHE A 126 0.73 -8.13 20.65
CA PHE A 126 1.79 -7.88 19.67
C PHE A 126 1.45 -6.64 18.86
N ASP A 127 2.43 -5.78 18.63
CA ASP A 127 2.37 -4.73 17.63
C ASP A 127 3.02 -5.24 16.35
N ILE A 128 2.21 -5.36 15.30
CA ILE A 128 2.65 -5.72 13.95
C ILE A 128 2.80 -4.42 13.18
N ALA A 129 4.01 -4.10 12.73
CA ALA A 129 4.28 -2.94 11.90
C ALA A 129 4.67 -3.36 10.48
N VAL A 130 4.09 -2.71 9.48
CA VAL A 130 4.46 -2.82 8.07
C VAL A 130 4.94 -1.46 7.59
N ASN A 131 6.11 -1.42 6.96
CA ASN A 131 6.80 -0.22 6.51
C ASN A 131 6.97 -0.27 5.00
N TRP A 132 6.80 0.85 4.31
CA TRP A 132 7.05 0.98 2.87
C TRP A 132 7.39 2.41 2.49
N ASN A 133 7.99 2.60 1.32
CA ASN A 133 8.34 3.90 0.79
C ASN A 133 7.21 4.42 -0.11
N GLU A 134 6.80 5.65 0.13
CA GLU A 134 5.80 6.34 -0.67
C GLU A 134 6.38 7.66 -1.22
N ASN A 135 6.26 7.86 -2.53
CA ASN A 135 6.66 9.11 -3.17
C ASN A 135 5.56 10.15 -2.95
N THR A 136 5.64 10.90 -1.85
CA THR A 136 4.72 12.01 -1.56
C THR A 136 5.25 13.33 -2.15
N GLU A 137 4.42 14.37 -2.19
CA GLU A 137 4.79 15.70 -2.72
C GLU A 137 5.89 16.39 -1.91
N GLN A 138 6.15 15.92 -0.70
CA GLN A 138 7.13 16.48 0.23
C GLN A 138 8.49 15.76 0.19
N GLY A 139 8.73 14.90 -0.80
CA GLY A 139 9.90 14.02 -0.85
C GLY A 139 9.59 12.65 -0.24
N GLY A 140 10.16 11.59 -0.82
CA GLY A 140 9.83 10.20 -0.47
C GLY A 140 9.92 9.94 1.03
N GLY A 141 8.78 9.63 1.66
CA GLY A 141 8.68 9.41 3.09
C GLY A 141 8.36 7.95 3.38
N GLY A 142 9.13 7.33 4.28
CA GLY A 142 8.77 6.02 4.82
C GLY A 142 7.42 6.10 5.51
N GLN A 143 6.47 5.30 5.05
CA GLN A 143 5.18 5.10 5.68
C GLN A 143 5.25 3.88 6.58
N GLN A 144 4.47 3.91 7.66
CA GLN A 144 4.34 2.81 8.59
C GLN A 144 2.87 2.62 8.97
N MET A 145 2.41 1.39 8.93
CA MET A 145 1.12 0.95 9.46
C MET A 145 1.40 0.04 10.66
N ILE A 146 0.78 0.33 11.82
CA ILE A 146 0.88 -0.49 13.02
C ILE A 146 -0.50 -1.01 13.40
N MET A 147 -0.62 -2.30 13.66
CA MET A 147 -1.80 -2.91 14.26
C MET A 147 -1.41 -3.65 15.52
N ARG A 148 -2.14 -3.38 16.59
CA ARG A 148 -2.05 -4.17 17.81
C ARG A 148 -2.99 -5.36 17.73
N VAL A 149 -2.48 -6.53 18.06
CA VAL A 149 -3.24 -7.78 18.10
C VAL A 149 -3.04 -8.49 19.43
N GLN A 150 -4.08 -9.17 19.88
CA GLN A 150 -3.99 -10.18 20.93
C GLN A 150 -4.28 -11.54 20.28
N PRO A 151 -3.40 -12.54 20.46
CA PRO A 151 -3.61 -13.89 19.95
C PRO A 151 -4.73 -14.65 20.69
#